data_AF-A0A497C8E8-F1
#
_entry.id   AF-A0A497C8E8-F1
#
_cell.length_a   1.000
_cell.length_b   1.000
_cell.length_c   1.000
_cell.angle_alpha   90.00
_cell.angle_beta   90.00
_cell.angle_gamma   90.00
#
_symmetry.space_group_name_H-M   'P 1'
#
loop_
_entity.id
_entity.type
_entity.pdbx_description
1 polymer ?
#
loop_
_entity_poly.entity_id
_entity_poly.type
_entity_poly.pdbx_seq_one_letter_code
_entity_poly.pdbx_strand_id
1 'polypeptide(L)'
;MSVYTKRVQAVLTEKQHQTLLDLSTKSQKPLSVLIREAIEQVYLKPVSLKRRQVALEELLALDAPVADWEQMEAEIIQGDTTHEQ
;
A
#
# COMPACT_ATOMS: atom_id res chain seq x y z
N MET A 1 -13.60 -5.15 -5.39
CA MET A 1 -12.88 -6.20 -6.16
C MET A 1 -11.67 -5.55 -6.79
N SER A 2 -10.45 -6.01 -6.49
CA SER A 2 -9.24 -5.47 -7.12
C SER A 2 -9.17 -5.92 -8.58
N VAL A 3 -8.95 -4.99 -9.50
CA VAL A 3 -8.80 -5.28 -10.93
C VAL A 3 -7.35 -5.69 -11.20
N TYR A 4 -7.13 -6.96 -11.56
CA TYR A 4 -5.80 -7.46 -11.90
C TYR A 4 -5.51 -7.22 -13.39
N THR A 5 -4.58 -6.31 -13.69
CA THR A 5 -4.32 -5.84 -15.08
C THR A 5 -3.00 -6.35 -15.67
N LYS A 6 -2.12 -6.96 -14.86
CA LYS A 6 -0.79 -7.39 -15.27
C LYS A 6 -0.58 -8.87 -14.98
N ARG A 7 0.10 -9.57 -15.90
CA ARG A 7 0.49 -10.98 -15.77
C ARG A 7 1.97 -11.08 -15.50
N VAL A 8 2.33 -11.91 -14.52
CA VAL A 8 3.71 -12.32 -14.22
C VAL A 8 3.78 -13.84 -14.37
N GLN A 9 4.85 -14.35 -14.95
CA GLN A 9 5.11 -15.79 -15.12
C GLN A 9 6.35 -16.18 -14.34
N ALA A 10 6.29 -17.29 -13.62
CA ALA A 10 7.41 -17.91 -12.93
C ALA A 10 7.36 -19.41 -13.18
N VAL A 11 8.52 -20.03 -13.40
CA VAL A 11 8.64 -21.48 -13.60
C VAL A 11 8.88 -22.12 -12.24
N LEU A 12 8.10 -23.15 -11.94
CA LEU A 12 8.19 -23.92 -10.71
C LEU A 12 8.71 -25.32 -11.01
N THR A 13 9.31 -25.95 -10.01
CA THR A 13 9.55 -27.39 -10.07
C THR A 13 8.23 -28.15 -9.95
N GLU A 14 8.19 -29.38 -10.47
CA GLU A 14 7.01 -30.25 -10.38
C GLU A 14 6.51 -30.39 -8.94
N LYS A 15 7.43 -30.64 -8.00
CA LYS A 15 7.11 -30.76 -6.57
C LYS A 15 6.47 -29.49 -6.00
N GLN A 16 6.99 -28.32 -6.36
CA GLN A 16 6.43 -27.05 -5.90
C GLN A 16 5.02 -26.84 -6.46
N HIS A 17 4.83 -27.11 -7.76
CA HIS A 17 3.54 -26.98 -8.42
C HIS A 17 2.49 -27.93 -7.80
N GLN A 18 2.84 -29.20 -7.62
CA GLN A 18 1.94 -30.18 -7.01
C GLN A 18 1.56 -29.79 -5.58
N THR A 19 2.53 -29.36 -4.77
CA THR A 19 2.27 -28.91 -3.40
C THR A 19 1.28 -27.73 -3.37
N LEU A 20 1.43 -26.79 -4.32
CA LEU A 20 0.52 -25.64 -4.42
C LEU A 20 -0.88 -26.03 -4.89
N LEU A 21 -1.02 -27.01 -5.79
CA LEU A 21 -2.31 -27.55 -6.21
C LEU A 21 -3.04 -28.24 -5.04
N ASP A 22 -2.32 -29.01 -4.24
CA ASP A 22 -2.88 -29.66 -3.06
C ASP A 22 -3.38 -28.60 -2.04
N LEU A 23 -2.61 -27.54 -1.84
CA LEU A 23 -3.00 -26.41 -0.98
C LEU A 23 -4.20 -25.65 -1.54
N SER A 24 -4.24 -25.42 -2.85
CA SER A 24 -5.37 -24.79 -3.56
C SER A 24 -6.66 -25.58 -3.35
N THR A 25 -6.58 -26.90 -3.45
CA THR A 25 -7.70 -27.80 -3.23
C THR A 25 -8.16 -27.78 -1.77
N LYS A 26 -7.24 -27.92 -0.81
CA LYS A 26 -7.55 -27.93 0.63
C LYS A 26 -8.14 -26.61 1.12
N SER A 27 -7.64 -25.49 0.59
CA SER A 27 -8.12 -24.14 0.96
C SER A 27 -9.35 -23.69 0.18
N GLN A 28 -9.82 -24.47 -0.81
CA GLN A 28 -10.89 -24.10 -1.74
C GLN A 28 -10.66 -22.73 -2.42
N LYS A 29 -9.39 -22.36 -2.62
CA LYS A 29 -8.99 -21.11 -3.28
C LYS A 29 -8.32 -21.42 -4.61
N PRO A 30 -8.60 -20.66 -5.68
CA PRO A 30 -7.83 -20.77 -6.91
C PRO A 30 -6.34 -20.55 -6.64
N LEU A 31 -5.48 -21.30 -7.34
CA LEU A 31 -4.03 -21.19 -7.21
C LEU A 31 -3.52 -19.75 -7.36
N SER A 32 -4.12 -18.98 -8.27
CA SER A 32 -3.78 -17.57 -8.47
C SER A 32 -4.06 -16.69 -7.25
N VAL A 33 -5.07 -17.01 -6.44
CA VAL A 33 -5.36 -16.30 -5.18
C VAL A 33 -4.29 -16.61 -4.15
N LEU A 34 -3.93 -17.89 -3.97
CA LEU A 34 -2.87 -18.28 -3.04
C LEU A 34 -1.53 -17.61 -3.36
N ILE A 35 -1.13 -17.60 -4.63
CA ILE A 35 0.12 -16.99 -5.06
C ILE A 35 0.09 -15.47 -4.79
N ARG A 36 -1.03 -14.79 -5.10
CA ARG A 36 -1.16 -13.35 -4.83
C ARG A 36 -1.12 -13.06 -3.33
N GLU A 37 -1.82 -13.84 -2.51
CA GLU A 37 -1.78 -13.69 -1.05
C GLU A 37 -0.36 -13.87 -0.52
N ALA A 38 0.39 -14.86 -1.00
CA ALA A 38 1.78 -15.06 -0.60
C ALA A 38 2.68 -13.88 -1.01
N ILE A 39 2.54 -13.37 -2.24
CA ILE A 39 3.30 -12.20 -2.71
C ILE A 39 2.98 -10.96 -1.86
N GLU A 40 1.70 -10.75 -1.56
CA GLU A 40 1.24 -9.62 -0.74
C GLU A 40 1.86 -9.65 0.66
N GLN A 41 1.84 -10.82 1.30
CA GLN A 41 2.33 -10.98 2.67
C GLN A 41 3.86 -10.91 2.75
N VAL A 42 4.57 -11.56 1.82
CA VAL A 42 6.04 -11.70 1.88
C VAL A 42 6.75 -10.45 1.37
N TYR A 43 6.25 -9.82 0.31
CA TYR A 43 6.98 -8.74 -0.37
C TYR A 43 6.27 -7.38 -0.29
N LEU A 44 4.96 -7.31 -0.52
CA LEU A 44 4.30 -6.01 -0.72
C LEU A 44 3.95 -5.30 0.58
N LYS A 45 3.39 -6.01 1.56
CA LYS A 45 3.05 -5.44 2.87
C LYS A 45 4.28 -4.89 3.61
N PRO A 46 5.42 -5.60 3.71
CA PRO A 46 6.61 -5.06 4.38
C PRO A 46 7.12 -3.79 3.71
N VAL A 47 7.15 -3.75 2.37
CA VAL A 47 7.57 -2.57 1.60
C VAL A 47 6.61 -1.40 1.85
N SER A 48 5.30 -1.65 1.83
CA SER A 48 4.29 -0.63 2.10
C SER A 48 4.41 -0.05 3.51
N LEU A 49 4.61 -0.90 4.52
CA LEU A 49 4.83 -0.48 5.90
C LEU A 49 6.08 0.39 6.04
N LYS A 50 7.20 -0.05 5.44
CA LYS A 50 8.45 0.72 5.48
C LYS A 50 8.29 2.09 4.83
N ARG A 51 7.58 2.19 3.70
CA ARG A 51 7.30 3.47 3.04
C ARG A 51 6.46 4.40 3.92
N ARG A 52 5.45 3.86 4.61
CA ARG A 52 4.64 4.65 5.56
C ARG A 52 5.45 5.15 6.75
N GLN A 53 6.37 4.33 7.27
CA GLN A 53 7.27 4.72 8.34
C GLN A 53 8.18 5.87 7.91
N VAL A 54 8.79 5.79 6.73
CA VAL A 54 9.63 6.87 6.19
C VAL A 54 8.82 8.16 6.02
N ALA A 55 7.62 8.09 5.43
CA ALA A 55 6.77 9.27 5.27
C ALA A 55 6.36 9.89 6.63
N LEU A 56 6.11 9.06 7.64
CA LEU A 56 5.83 9.54 8.99
C LEU A 56 7.05 10.22 9.61
N GLU A 57 8.24 9.64 9.46
CA GLU A 57 9.49 10.23 9.94
C GLU A 57 9.76 11.57 9.26
N GLU A 58 9.54 11.66 7.95
CA GLU A 58 9.65 12.92 7.19
C GLU A 58 8.65 13.97 7.69
N LEU A 59 7.40 13.59 7.96
CA LEU A 59 6.38 14.49 8.52
C LEU A 59 6.73 14.97 9.93
N LEU A 60 7.28 14.10 10.77
CA LEU A 60 7.72 14.47 12.12
C LEU A 60 9.00 15.31 12.11
N ALA A 61 9.86 15.12 11.11
CA ALA A 61 11.07 15.92 10.92
C ALA A 61 10.78 17.31 10.33
N LEU A 62 9.62 17.49 9.69
CA LEU A 62 9.04 18.82 9.53
C LEU A 62 8.67 19.32 10.93
N ASP A 63 9.62 19.97 11.58
CA ASP A 63 9.41 20.81 12.77
C ASP A 63 8.65 22.08 12.34
N ALA A 64 7.49 21.87 11.73
CA ALA A 64 6.65 22.92 11.19
C ALA A 64 6.04 23.67 12.38
N PRO A 65 6.21 24.99 12.47
CA PRO A 65 5.60 25.77 13.52
C PRO A 65 4.08 25.64 13.37
N VAL A 66 3.46 24.92 14.29
CA VAL A 66 2.00 24.91 14.44
C VAL A 66 1.65 26.24 15.10
N ALA A 67 1.15 27.19 14.30
CA ALA A 67 0.54 28.40 14.82
C ALA A 67 -0.76 28.03 15.57
N ASP A 68 -1.28 28.95 16.38
CA ASP A 68 -2.56 28.74 17.05
C ASP A 68 -3.67 28.53 16.00
N TRP A 69 -4.66 27.72 16.33
CA TRP A 69 -5.68 27.28 15.37
C TRP A 69 -6.39 28.48 14.71
N GLU A 70 -6.69 29.51 15.50
CA GLU A 70 -7.33 30.74 15.05
C GLU A 70 -6.50 31.51 14.02
N GLN A 71 -5.17 31.46 14.12
CA GLN A 71 -4.28 32.07 13.14
C GLN A 71 -4.26 31.27 11.83
N MET A 72 -4.18 29.94 11.93
CA MET A 72 -4.19 29.06 10.75
C MET A 72 -5.52 29.15 9.99
N GLU A 73 -6.64 29.19 10.70
CA GLU A 73 -7.97 29.33 10.11
C GLU A 73 -8.09 30.66 9.35
N ALA A 74 -7.62 31.76 9.93
CA ALA A 74 -7.60 33.07 9.28
C ALA A 74 -6.74 33.08 8.00
N GLU A 75 -5.56 32.46 8.03
CA GLU A 75 -4.67 32.37 6.87
C GLU A 75 -5.25 31.51 5.74
N ILE A 76 -5.93 30.41 6.05
CA ILE A 76 -6.63 29.56 5.06
C ILE A 76 -7.76 30.35 4.38
N ILE A 77 -8.60 31.04 5.17
CA ILE A 77 -9.71 31.85 4.66
C ILE A 77 -9.19 33.01 3.79
N GLN A 78 -8.10 33.66 4.18
CA GLN A 78 -7.49 34.74 3.37
C GLN A 78 -6.84 34.20 2.08
N GLY A 79 -6.17 33.05 2.14
CA GLY A 79 -5.59 32.40 0.96
C GLY A 79 -6.63 32.02 -0.09
N ASP A 80 -7.82 31.58 0.34
CA ASP A 80 -8.94 31.24 -0.54
C ASP A 80 -9.47 32.45 -1.34
N THR A 81 -9.39 33.65 -0.77
CA THR A 81 -9.83 34.89 -1.45
C THR A 81 -8.85 35.44 -2.49
N THR A 82 -7.61 34.92 -2.55
CA THR A 82 -6.57 35.44 -3.45
C THR A 82 -6.59 34.80 -4.85
N HIS A 83 -7.33 33.69 -5.05
CA HIS A 83 -7.43 33.00 -6.34
C HIS A 83 -8.68 33.36 -7.17
N GLU A 84 -9.47 34.36 -6.76
CA GLU A 84 -10.70 34.81 -7.44
C GLU A 84 -10.57 36.17 -8.18
N GLN A 85 -9.36 36.61 -8.55
CA GLN A 85 -9.17 37.82 -9.38
C GLN A 85 -8.46 37.52 -10.70
#